data_AF-A0A9P0A4J9-F1
#
_entry.id   AF-A0A9P0A4J9-F1
#
_cell.length_a   1.000
_cell.length_b   1.000
_cell.length_c   1.000
_cell.angle_alpha   90.00
_cell.angle_beta   90.00
_cell.angle_gamma   90.00
#
_symmetry.space_group_name_H-M   'P 1'
#
loop_
_entity.id
_entity.type
_entity.pdbx_description
1 polymer ?
#
loop_
_entity_poly.entity_id
_entity_poly.type
_entity_poly.pdbx_seq_one_letter_code
_entity_poly.pdbx_strand_id
1 'polypeptide(L)'
;MDAIACTTLLLVAAAAYGSSYSIATVSGVLLAFTANAGHNFFHKKDNWRMYYIHLSLLSVRDWRIYHCLSHHVYTNTLQDLELTSFEPFFDFTPDPKKNWIQRFLSWVYYPFIHATMCHAEFFSRCYHEILSMSELLIALVIPPLLFVANGGYIISAILMWTWIICVASLFQNITDIVATHRSVDFVQGDAPSHATLHGNATMQDYSEISHLQKT
;
A
#
# COMPACT_ATOMS: atom_id res chain seq x y z
N MET A 1 -6.72 16.50 -4.85
CA MET A 1 -5.41 15.90 -5.17
C MET A 1 -4.32 16.96 -5.20
N ASP A 2 -4.35 17.89 -6.15
CA ASP A 2 -3.28 18.90 -6.34
C ASP A 2 -2.99 19.68 -5.04
N ALA A 3 -4.02 20.09 -4.30
CA ALA A 3 -3.85 20.72 -2.98
C ALA A 3 -3.12 19.83 -1.96
N ILE A 4 -3.43 18.52 -1.92
CA ILE A 4 -2.76 17.56 -1.02
C ILE A 4 -1.29 17.44 -1.41
N ALA A 5 -0.99 17.30 -2.70
CA ALA A 5 0.39 17.23 -3.20
C ALA A 5 1.18 18.49 -2.85
N CYS A 6 0.60 19.68 -3.07
CA CYS A 6 1.21 20.95 -2.69
C CYS A 6 1.44 21.04 -1.17
N THR A 7 0.45 20.69 -0.35
CA THR A 7 0.59 20.67 1.11
C THR A 7 1.67 19.69 1.55
N THR A 8 1.75 18.50 0.95
CA THR A 8 2.83 17.53 1.20
C THR A 8 4.19 18.18 0.98
N LEU A 9 4.44 18.79 -0.18
CA LEU A 9 5.73 19.43 -0.47
C LEU A 9 6.04 20.61 0.47
N LEU A 10 5.04 21.40 0.86
CA LEU A 10 5.21 22.47 1.85
C LEU A 10 5.59 21.92 3.23
N LEU A 11 4.95 20.84 3.67
CA LEU A 11 5.29 20.20 4.95
C LEU A 11 6.65 19.50 4.91
N VAL A 12 7.05 18.91 3.78
CA VAL A 12 8.40 18.38 3.57
C VAL A 12 9.44 19.49 3.79
N ALA A 13 9.25 20.65 3.16
CA ALA A 13 10.16 21.79 3.33
C ALA A 13 10.16 22.30 4.78
N ALA A 14 8.98 22.43 5.41
CA ALA A 14 8.85 22.85 6.80
C ALA A 14 9.51 21.85 7.79
N ALA A 15 9.38 20.55 7.52
CA ALA A 15 10.01 19.49 8.31
C ALA A 15 11.54 19.59 8.25
N ALA A 16 12.11 19.79 7.06
CA ALA A 16 13.53 19.99 6.87
C ALA A 16 14.05 21.27 7.55
N TYR A 17 13.36 22.39 7.32
CA TYR A 17 13.72 23.69 7.92
C TYR A 17 13.72 23.63 9.45
N GLY A 18 12.69 23.00 10.04
CA GLY A 18 12.57 22.84 11.48
C GLY A 18 13.25 21.59 12.06
N SER A 19 13.91 20.77 11.25
CA SER A 19 14.44 19.44 11.63
C SER A 19 13.42 18.57 12.39
N SER A 20 12.14 18.64 12.03
CA SER A 20 11.04 18.03 12.76
C SER A 20 10.53 16.75 12.10
N TYR A 21 10.84 15.61 12.71
CA TYR A 21 10.34 14.31 12.28
C TYR A 21 8.83 14.14 12.51
N SER A 22 8.24 14.90 13.44
CA SER A 22 6.78 14.91 13.62
C SER A 22 6.07 15.53 12.41
N ILE A 23 6.58 16.66 11.89
CA ILE A 23 6.06 17.27 10.65
C ILE A 23 6.36 16.34 9.47
N ALA A 24 7.55 15.71 9.44
CA ALA A 24 7.89 14.74 8.41
C ALA A 24 6.90 13.56 8.38
N THR A 25 6.49 13.03 9.54
CA THR A 25 5.46 11.98 9.63
C THR A 25 4.13 12.44 9.03
N VAL A 26 3.65 13.64 9.38
CA VAL A 26 2.41 14.17 8.78
C VAL A 26 2.55 14.32 7.27
N SER A 27 3.70 14.79 6.78
CA SER A 27 3.97 14.89 5.34
C SER A 27 3.99 13.51 4.66
N GLY A 28 4.52 12.46 5.30
CA GLY A 28 4.51 11.09 4.79
C GLY A 28 3.09 10.52 4.68
N VAL A 29 2.22 10.79 5.66
CA VAL A 29 0.80 10.41 5.57
C VAL A 29 0.10 11.11 4.41
N LEU A 30 0.33 12.42 4.24
CA LEU A 30 -0.23 13.15 3.09
C LEU A 30 0.37 12.71 1.75
N LEU A 31 1.62 12.26 1.74
CA LEU A 31 2.25 11.65 0.57
C LEU A 31 1.56 10.34 0.19
N ALA A 32 1.25 9.47 1.16
CA ALA A 32 0.44 8.27 0.92
C ALA A 32 -0.94 8.63 0.32
N PHE A 33 -1.62 9.63 0.88
CA PHE A 33 -2.90 10.10 0.31
C PHE A 33 -2.76 10.72 -1.08
N THR A 34 -1.62 11.36 -1.37
CA THR A 34 -1.31 11.88 -2.69
C THR A 34 -1.13 10.74 -3.69
N ALA A 35 -0.37 9.71 -3.33
CA ALA A 35 -0.19 8.51 -4.15
C ALA A 35 -1.53 7.80 -4.39
N ASN A 36 -2.35 7.65 -3.33
CA ASN A 36 -3.67 7.04 -3.43
C ASN A 36 -4.63 7.87 -4.29
N ALA A 37 -4.65 9.19 -4.14
CA ALA A 37 -5.41 10.05 -5.04
C ALA A 37 -4.93 9.91 -6.50
N GLY A 38 -3.65 9.60 -6.72
CA GLY A 38 -3.06 9.39 -8.03
C GLY A 38 -3.49 8.09 -8.69
N HIS A 39 -3.63 7.00 -7.92
CA HIS A 39 -4.13 5.73 -8.44
C HIS A 39 -5.54 5.88 -9.05
N ASN A 40 -6.37 6.79 -8.53
CA ASN A 40 -7.72 7.01 -9.06
C ASN A 40 -7.73 7.49 -10.51
N PHE A 41 -6.61 8.05 -10.98
CA PHE A 41 -6.45 8.45 -12.37
C PHE A 41 -6.06 7.28 -13.29
N PHE A 42 -5.79 6.08 -12.76
CA PHE A 42 -5.62 4.86 -13.57
C PHE A 42 -6.93 4.40 -14.20
N HIS A 43 -8.08 4.71 -13.58
CA HIS A 43 -9.41 4.45 -14.13
C HIS A 43 -9.85 5.46 -15.20
N LYS A 44 -9.01 6.47 -15.49
CA LYS A 44 -9.30 7.53 -16.44
C LYS A 44 -8.31 7.46 -17.59
N LYS A 45 -8.60 8.20 -18.67
CA LYS A 45 -7.61 8.43 -19.73
C LYS A 45 -6.33 9.01 -19.12
N ASP A 46 -5.18 8.55 -19.64
CA ASP A 46 -3.86 8.99 -19.23
C ASP A 46 -3.78 10.51 -19.13
N ASN A 47 -3.34 10.98 -17.97
CA ASN A 47 -3.23 12.38 -17.62
C ASN A 47 -2.13 12.55 -16.59
N TRP A 48 -1.58 13.75 -16.53
CA TRP A 48 -0.37 14.03 -15.76
C TRP A 48 -0.51 13.76 -14.24
N ARG A 49 -1.73 13.76 -13.69
CA ARG A 49 -1.95 13.57 -12.24
C ARG A 49 -1.66 12.14 -11.78
N MET A 50 -1.67 11.17 -12.68
CA MET A 50 -1.29 9.79 -12.33
C MET A 50 0.17 9.69 -11.88
N TYR A 51 1.03 10.58 -12.38
CA TYR A 51 2.47 10.56 -12.10
C TYR A 51 2.84 11.10 -10.72
N TYR A 52 1.90 11.66 -9.96
CA TYR A 52 2.12 12.00 -8.56
C TYR A 52 2.50 10.79 -7.70
N ILE A 53 2.13 9.57 -8.12
CA ILE A 53 2.52 8.34 -7.44
C ILE A 53 4.05 8.14 -7.41
N HIS A 54 4.79 8.72 -8.35
CA HIS A 54 6.26 8.60 -8.38
C HIS A 54 6.93 9.31 -7.21
N LEU A 55 6.25 10.27 -6.55
CA LEU A 55 6.79 10.93 -5.35
C LEU A 55 6.98 9.95 -4.17
N SER A 56 6.24 8.84 -4.13
CA SER A 56 6.41 7.77 -3.13
C SER A 56 7.31 6.63 -3.61
N LEU A 57 8.12 6.88 -4.66
CA LEU A 57 9.00 5.91 -5.31
C LEU A 57 8.31 4.81 -6.13
N LEU A 58 6.98 4.80 -6.18
CA LEU A 58 6.17 3.81 -6.89
C LEU A 58 6.13 4.05 -8.41
N SER A 59 5.84 3.01 -9.20
CA SER A 59 5.69 3.15 -10.67
C SER A 59 4.22 3.11 -11.09
N VAL A 60 3.80 4.04 -11.95
CA VAL A 60 2.47 3.99 -12.60
C VAL A 60 2.29 2.69 -13.40
N ARG A 61 3.33 2.21 -14.09
CA ARG A 61 3.24 0.99 -14.90
C ARG A 61 3.00 -0.22 -14.00
N ASP A 62 3.83 -0.39 -12.99
CA ASP A 62 3.78 -1.56 -12.12
C ASP A 62 2.50 -1.54 -11.29
N TRP A 63 2.11 -0.36 -10.79
CA TRP A 63 0.87 -0.20 -10.03
C TRP A 63 -0.38 -0.45 -10.84
N ARG A 64 -0.41 -0.12 -12.14
CA ARG A 64 -1.55 -0.48 -12.99
C ARG A 64 -1.72 -1.99 -13.12
N ILE A 65 -0.61 -2.71 -13.32
CA ILE A 65 -0.62 -4.17 -13.44
C ILE A 65 -1.09 -4.78 -12.12
N TYR A 66 -0.47 -4.37 -11.01
CA TYR A 66 -0.80 -4.80 -9.66
C TYR A 66 -2.27 -4.52 -9.30
N HIS A 67 -2.73 -3.29 -9.52
CA HIS A 67 -4.11 -2.88 -9.23
C HIS A 67 -5.13 -3.70 -10.01
N CYS A 68 -4.89 -3.99 -11.30
CA CYS A 68 -5.76 -4.87 -12.08
C CYS A 68 -5.79 -6.30 -11.53
N LEU A 69 -4.63 -6.87 -11.20
CA LEU A 69 -4.52 -8.25 -10.73
C LEU A 69 -5.12 -8.44 -9.32
N SER A 70 -4.96 -7.47 -8.44
CA SER A 70 -5.52 -7.52 -7.08
C SER A 70 -6.99 -7.11 -7.02
N HIS A 71 -7.33 -5.92 -7.52
CA HIS A 71 -8.63 -5.29 -7.25
C HIS A 71 -9.66 -5.36 -8.38
N HIS A 72 -9.38 -6.08 -9.48
CA HIS A 72 -10.37 -6.32 -10.53
C HIS A 72 -10.56 -7.80 -10.90
N VAL A 73 -9.48 -8.57 -11.02
CA VAL A 73 -9.58 -9.95 -11.54
C VAL A 73 -9.91 -10.96 -10.45
N TYR A 74 -9.20 -10.92 -9.31
CA TYR A 74 -9.26 -11.94 -8.26
C TYR A 74 -9.59 -11.36 -6.88
N THR A 75 -10.28 -10.22 -6.85
CA THR A 75 -10.54 -9.48 -5.62
C THR A 75 -11.34 -10.29 -4.62
N ASN A 76 -10.91 -10.29 -3.36
CA ASN A 76 -11.51 -11.05 -2.26
C ASN A 76 -11.50 -12.58 -2.46
N THR A 77 -10.68 -13.08 -3.38
CA THR A 77 -10.43 -14.52 -3.55
C THR A 77 -9.08 -14.89 -2.92
N LEU A 78 -8.83 -16.19 -2.74
CA LEU A 78 -7.51 -16.66 -2.30
C LEU A 78 -6.42 -16.44 -3.36
N GLN A 79 -6.78 -16.10 -4.60
CA GLN A 79 -5.85 -15.77 -5.68
C GLN A 79 -5.56 -14.28 -5.80
N ASP A 80 -6.07 -13.46 -4.88
CA ASP A 80 -5.78 -12.04 -4.86
C ASP A 80 -4.27 -11.82 -4.73
N LEU A 81 -3.69 -11.06 -5.66
CA LEU A 81 -2.27 -10.76 -5.66
C LEU A 81 -1.87 -10.05 -4.35
N GLU A 82 -2.76 -9.23 -3.78
CA GLU A 82 -2.49 -8.56 -2.51
C GLU A 82 -2.43 -9.48 -1.31
N LEU A 83 -3.12 -10.60 -1.37
CA LEU A 83 -3.08 -11.62 -0.33
C LEU A 83 -1.84 -12.50 -0.52
N THR A 84 -1.69 -13.03 -1.73
CA THR A 84 -0.70 -14.05 -2.06
C THR A 84 0.73 -13.51 -2.18
N SER A 85 0.93 -12.23 -2.53
CA SER A 85 2.28 -11.63 -2.66
C SER A 85 3.05 -11.58 -1.34
N PHE A 86 2.34 -11.72 -0.22
CA PHE A 86 2.94 -11.70 1.10
C PHE A 86 3.11 -13.09 1.71
N GLU A 87 2.60 -14.14 1.08
CA GLU A 87 2.77 -15.51 1.54
C GLU A 87 4.23 -15.99 1.32
N PRO A 88 4.76 -16.84 2.22
CA PRO A 88 4.15 -17.36 3.45
C PRO A 88 4.32 -16.44 4.67
N PHE A 89 4.91 -15.25 4.50
CA PHE A 89 5.31 -14.37 5.59
C PHE A 89 4.11 -13.70 6.27
N PHE A 90 3.13 -13.24 5.51
CA PHE A 90 1.86 -12.79 6.05
C PHE A 90 0.77 -13.64 5.45
N ASP A 91 0.09 -14.38 6.32
CA ASP A 91 -1.14 -15.04 5.97
C ASP A 91 -2.26 -14.21 6.60
N PHE A 92 -3.05 -13.53 5.76
CA PHE A 92 -4.19 -12.72 6.20
C PHE A 92 -5.51 -13.52 6.22
N THR A 93 -5.52 -14.77 5.76
CA THR A 93 -6.74 -15.61 5.70
C THR A 93 -7.17 -16.08 7.09
N PRO A 94 -8.40 -16.55 7.33
CA PRO A 94 -8.74 -17.17 8.61
C PRO A 94 -8.27 -18.64 8.73
N ASP A 95 -7.15 -19.05 8.12
CA ASP A 95 -6.68 -20.45 8.17
C ASP A 95 -6.37 -20.91 9.62
N PRO A 96 -7.04 -21.96 10.14
CA PRO A 96 -6.75 -22.52 11.46
C PRO A 96 -5.35 -23.17 11.56
N LYS A 97 -4.69 -23.46 10.43
CA LYS A 97 -3.37 -24.10 10.37
C LYS A 97 -2.21 -23.11 10.47
N LYS A 98 -2.49 -21.80 10.59
CA LYS A 98 -1.46 -20.77 10.80
C LYS A 98 -0.52 -21.12 11.92
N ASN A 99 0.77 -21.05 11.63
CA ASN A 99 1.78 -21.23 12.67
C ASN A 99 1.83 -20.02 13.62
N TRP A 100 2.49 -20.19 14.75
CA TRP A 100 2.59 -19.14 15.78
C TRP A 100 3.23 -17.84 15.26
N ILE A 101 4.18 -17.94 14.32
CA ILE A 101 4.87 -16.79 13.72
C ILE A 101 3.88 -15.96 12.90
N GLN A 102 3.13 -16.59 11.99
CA GLN A 102 2.14 -15.93 11.16
C GLN A 102 1.01 -15.29 11.98
N ARG A 103 0.68 -15.88 13.14
CA ARG A 103 -0.45 -15.44 13.96
C ARG A 103 -0.11 -14.29 14.90
N PHE A 104 1.08 -14.32 15.50
CA PHE A 104 1.46 -13.38 16.55
C PHE A 104 2.69 -12.54 16.18
N LEU A 105 3.73 -13.15 15.61
CA LEU A 105 4.96 -12.43 15.29
C LEU A 105 4.77 -11.49 14.08
N SER A 106 3.83 -11.80 13.19
CA SER A 106 3.43 -10.96 12.06
C SER A 106 3.10 -9.53 12.45
N TRP A 107 2.41 -9.31 13.57
CA TRP A 107 2.12 -7.97 14.10
C TRP A 107 3.37 -7.14 14.38
N VAL A 108 4.49 -7.80 14.69
CA VAL A 108 5.76 -7.13 14.98
C VAL A 108 6.50 -6.76 13.70
N TYR A 109 6.66 -7.69 12.75
CA TYR A 109 7.40 -7.41 11.52
C TYR A 109 6.57 -6.71 10.43
N TYR A 110 5.22 -6.77 10.49
CA TYR A 110 4.29 -6.06 9.61
C TYR A 110 4.67 -4.60 9.38
N PRO A 111 4.74 -3.73 10.42
CA PRO A 111 5.03 -2.32 10.20
C PRO A 111 6.39 -2.07 9.55
N PHE A 112 7.39 -2.91 9.81
CA PHE A 112 8.73 -2.74 9.23
C PHE A 112 8.80 -3.17 7.77
N ILE A 113 8.18 -4.29 7.42
CA ILE A 113 8.13 -4.75 6.02
C ILE A 113 7.34 -3.73 5.18
N HIS A 114 6.11 -3.39 5.60
CA HIS A 114 5.28 -2.45 4.83
C HIS A 114 5.84 -1.02 4.78
N ALA A 115 6.61 -0.59 5.80
CA ALA A 115 7.32 0.69 5.73
C ALA A 115 8.45 0.69 4.68
N THR A 116 9.06 -0.46 4.36
CA THR A 116 10.22 -0.52 3.45
C THR A 116 9.87 -0.88 2.01
N MET A 117 8.61 -1.25 1.73
CA MET A 117 8.19 -1.72 0.41
C MET A 117 8.40 -0.72 -0.72
N CYS A 118 8.07 0.56 -0.54
CA CYS A 118 8.30 1.56 -1.59
C CYS A 118 9.78 1.66 -1.99
N HIS A 119 10.69 1.55 -1.01
CA HIS A 119 12.12 1.48 -1.29
C HIS A 119 12.49 0.19 -2.01
N ALA A 120 11.98 -0.96 -1.55
CA ALA A 120 12.27 -2.26 -2.16
C ALA A 120 11.83 -2.30 -3.63
N GLU A 121 10.65 -1.79 -3.94
CA GLU A 121 10.11 -1.69 -5.30
C GLU A 121 10.99 -0.82 -6.20
N PHE A 122 11.40 0.35 -5.69
CA PHE A 122 12.30 1.26 -6.40
C PHE A 122 13.67 0.65 -6.66
N PHE A 123 14.31 0.07 -5.64
CA PHE A 123 15.63 -0.55 -5.79
C PHE A 123 15.58 -1.81 -6.66
N SER A 124 14.48 -2.57 -6.63
CA SER A 124 14.25 -3.67 -7.57
C SER A 124 14.22 -3.15 -9.01
N ARG A 125 13.50 -2.05 -9.29
CA ARG A 125 13.51 -1.42 -10.62
C ARG A 125 14.89 -0.91 -11.03
N CYS A 126 15.65 -0.34 -10.11
CA CYS A 126 17.04 0.08 -10.37
C CYS A 126 17.92 -1.12 -10.73
N TYR A 127 17.84 -2.20 -9.97
CA TYR A 127 18.61 -3.42 -10.19
C TYR A 127 18.28 -4.11 -11.51
N HIS A 128 17.01 -4.12 -11.89
CA HIS A 128 16.55 -4.69 -13.16
C HIS A 128 16.64 -3.73 -14.35
N GLU A 129 17.18 -2.51 -14.17
CA GLU A 129 17.35 -1.51 -15.22
C GLU A 129 16.04 -1.13 -15.96
N ILE A 130 14.91 -1.19 -15.25
CA ILE A 130 13.56 -0.90 -15.80
C ILE A 130 13.00 0.44 -15.33
N LEU A 131 13.81 1.24 -14.62
CA LEU A 131 13.42 2.56 -14.13
C LEU A 131 13.38 3.58 -15.29
N SER A 132 12.24 4.22 -15.50
CA SER A 132 12.12 5.28 -16.51
C SER A 132 12.71 6.61 -16.01
N MET A 133 13.15 7.45 -16.94
CA MET A 133 13.66 8.79 -16.58
C MET A 133 12.60 9.66 -15.92
N SER A 134 11.33 9.57 -16.34
CA SER A 134 10.23 10.30 -15.71
C SER A 134 9.99 9.87 -14.27
N GLU A 135 10.06 8.57 -13.99
CA GLU A 135 9.98 8.03 -12.62
C GLU A 135 11.10 8.60 -11.76
N LEU A 136 12.34 8.51 -12.23
CA LEU A 136 13.50 9.00 -11.50
C LEU A 136 13.42 10.50 -11.21
N LEU A 137 13.08 11.32 -12.22
CA LEU A 137 13.01 12.77 -12.07
C LEU A 137 11.95 13.20 -11.06
N ILE A 138 10.78 12.54 -11.04
CA ILE A 138 9.71 12.87 -10.10
C ILE A 138 10.02 12.33 -8.70
N ALA A 139 10.53 11.10 -8.59
CA ALA A 139 10.95 10.50 -7.32
C ALA A 139 12.01 11.35 -6.60
N LEU A 140 12.91 11.98 -7.38
CA LEU A 140 13.96 12.85 -6.88
C LEU A 140 13.52 14.32 -6.66
N VAL A 141 12.23 14.65 -6.64
CA VAL A 141 11.79 16.02 -6.29
C VAL A 141 11.97 16.31 -4.80
N ILE A 142 11.69 15.33 -3.92
CA ILE A 142 11.71 15.50 -2.46
C ILE A 142 13.14 15.69 -1.90
N PRO A 143 14.17 14.90 -2.27
CA PRO A 143 15.51 15.03 -1.69
C PRO A 143 16.17 16.41 -1.89
N PRO A 144 16.16 17.02 -3.11
CA PRO A 144 16.70 18.36 -3.32
C PRO A 144 15.93 19.42 -2.51
N LEU A 145 14.61 19.29 -2.40
CA LEU A 145 13.81 20.19 -1.58
C LEU A 145 14.23 20.13 -0.11
N LEU A 146 14.40 18.93 0.43
CA LEU A 146 14.90 18.72 1.80
C LEU A 146 16.30 19.28 1.98
N PHE A 147 17.20 19.05 1.01
CA PHE A 147 18.58 19.54 1.02
C PHE A 147 18.65 21.06 1.06
N VAL A 148 17.86 21.75 0.22
CA VAL A 148 17.84 23.22 0.20
C VAL A 148 17.19 23.75 1.48
N ALA A 149 16.05 23.19 1.90
CA ALA A 149 15.31 23.69 3.06
C ALA A 149 16.04 23.50 4.40
N ASN A 150 16.90 22.48 4.51
CA ASN A 150 17.69 22.27 5.74
C ASN A 150 19.02 23.03 5.75
N GLY A 151 19.36 23.79 4.69
CA GLY A 151 20.63 24.54 4.62
C GLY A 151 21.81 23.76 4.02
N GLY A 152 21.57 22.65 3.31
CA GLY A 152 22.59 21.92 2.55
C GLY A 152 23.19 20.71 3.28
N TYR A 153 22.56 20.22 4.34
CA TYR A 153 23.02 19.02 5.05
C TYR A 153 22.49 17.75 4.37
N ILE A 154 23.32 17.16 3.51
CA ILE A 154 22.95 15.99 2.68
C ILE A 154 22.50 14.78 3.48
N ILE A 155 23.20 14.42 4.57
CA ILE A 155 22.86 13.25 5.39
C ILE A 155 21.50 13.43 6.05
N SER A 156 21.23 14.64 6.59
CA SER A 156 19.94 14.96 7.20
C SER A 156 18.80 14.89 6.17
N ALA A 157 19.03 15.41 4.95
CA ALA A 157 18.05 15.33 3.86
C ALA A 157 17.73 13.89 3.48
N ILE A 158 18.74 13.02 3.33
CA ILE A 158 18.54 11.61 2.99
C ILE A 158 17.79 10.88 4.11
N LEU A 159 18.20 11.03 5.37
CA LEU A 159 17.53 10.36 6.50
C LEU A 159 16.07 10.78 6.63
N MET A 160 15.77 12.08 6.46
CA MET A 160 14.41 12.58 6.51
C MET A 160 13.59 12.11 5.31
N TRP A 161 14.17 12.07 4.11
CA TRP A 161 13.51 11.51 2.93
C TRP A 161 13.15 10.04 3.15
N THR A 162 14.10 9.22 3.59
CA THR A 162 13.88 7.81 3.92
C THR A 162 12.75 7.68 4.95
N TRP A 163 12.73 8.52 5.99
CA TRP A 163 11.65 8.52 6.98
C TRP A 163 10.29 8.82 6.36
N ILE A 164 10.17 9.87 5.54
CA ILE A 164 8.93 10.27 4.87
C ILE A 164 8.41 9.14 3.97
N ILE A 165 9.29 8.52 3.18
CA ILE A 165 8.93 7.39 2.32
C ILE A 165 8.51 6.18 3.15
N CYS A 166 9.17 5.90 4.28
CA CYS A 166 8.78 4.81 5.16
C CYS A 166 7.38 4.99 5.74
N VAL A 167 7.06 6.20 6.20
CA VAL A 167 5.71 6.53 6.68
C VAL A 167 4.69 6.42 5.54
N ALA A 168 4.99 6.97 4.36
CA ALA A 168 4.10 6.89 3.21
C ALA A 168 3.82 5.44 2.81
N SER A 169 4.86 4.61 2.72
CA SER A 169 4.77 3.20 2.38
C SER A 169 3.88 2.43 3.36
N LEU A 170 4.05 2.66 4.67
CA LEU A 170 3.23 2.02 5.69
C LEU A 170 1.74 2.39 5.55
N PHE A 171 1.42 3.68 5.42
CA PHE A 171 0.03 4.14 5.32
C PHE A 171 -0.64 3.75 4.00
N GLN A 172 0.13 3.68 2.92
CA GLN A 172 -0.36 3.19 1.63
C GLN A 172 -0.75 1.71 1.75
N ASN A 173 0.16 0.85 2.21
CA ASN A 173 -0.11 -0.58 2.40
C ASN A 173 -1.25 -0.87 3.38
N ILE A 174 -1.39 -0.08 4.46
CA ILE A 174 -2.55 -0.20 5.36
C ILE A 174 -3.83 0.11 4.58
N THR A 175 -3.84 1.16 3.76
CA THR A 175 -5.02 1.52 2.97
C THR A 175 -5.37 0.43 1.97
N ASP A 176 -4.38 -0.06 1.22
CA ASP A 176 -4.59 -1.04 0.15
C ASP A 176 -5.09 -2.40 0.71
N ILE A 177 -4.44 -2.92 1.76
CA ILE A 177 -4.80 -4.22 2.37
C ILE A 177 -6.10 -4.13 3.19
N VAL A 178 -6.28 -3.06 3.98
CA VAL A 178 -7.38 -2.99 4.96
C VAL A 178 -8.67 -2.41 4.38
N ALA A 179 -8.57 -1.38 3.55
CA ALA A 179 -9.75 -0.60 3.13
C ALA A 179 -10.43 -1.17 1.88
N THR A 180 -9.67 -1.82 0.99
CA THR A 180 -10.18 -2.20 -0.35
C THR A 180 -10.93 -3.53 -0.36
N HIS A 181 -10.58 -4.46 0.55
CA HIS A 181 -11.15 -5.83 0.60
C HIS A 181 -12.25 -6.06 1.65
N ARG A 182 -12.54 -5.06 2.49
CA ARG A 182 -13.59 -5.18 3.54
C ARG A 182 -14.90 -4.48 3.21
N SER A 183 -15.05 -3.99 1.98
CA SER A 183 -16.26 -3.28 1.54
C SER A 183 -17.34 -4.19 0.97
N VAL A 184 -17.07 -5.50 0.79
CA VAL A 184 -18.02 -6.47 0.24
C VAL A 184 -18.27 -7.63 1.21
N ASP A 185 -19.49 -8.15 1.19
CA ASP A 185 -19.98 -9.22 2.09
C ASP A 185 -19.36 -10.61 1.83
N PHE A 186 -18.46 -10.73 0.84
CA PHE A 186 -17.83 -11.99 0.45
C PHE A 186 -16.31 -11.86 0.38
N VAL A 187 -15.64 -12.61 1.26
CA VAL A 187 -14.21 -12.89 1.23
C VAL A 187 -14.07 -14.41 1.24
N GLN A 188 -13.39 -14.96 0.24
CA GLN A 188 -13.21 -16.40 0.13
C GLN A 188 -12.40 -16.92 1.34
N GLY A 189 -12.98 -17.87 2.07
CA GLY A 189 -12.37 -18.44 3.28
C GLY A 189 -12.95 -17.90 4.58
N ASP A 190 -13.70 -16.79 4.55
CA ASP A 190 -14.40 -16.30 5.74
C ASP A 190 -15.57 -17.20 6.14
N ALA A 191 -15.84 -17.24 7.45
CA ALA A 191 -17.04 -17.89 7.97
C ALA A 191 -18.28 -17.14 7.43
N PRO A 192 -19.33 -17.84 6.98
CA PRO A 192 -20.54 -17.18 6.48
C PRO A 192 -21.13 -16.27 7.55
N SER A 193 -21.27 -14.98 7.24
CA SER A 193 -21.93 -14.04 8.14
C SER A 193 -23.43 -14.35 8.19
N HIS A 194 -24.05 -14.20 9.37
CA HIS A 194 -25.50 -14.42 9.54
C HIS A 194 -26.37 -13.52 8.64
N ALA A 195 -25.83 -12.41 8.10
CA ALA A 195 -26.55 -11.47 7.25
C ALA A 195 -26.71 -11.94 5.80
N THR A 196 -25.83 -12.83 5.32
CA THR A 196 -25.85 -13.35 3.94
C THR A 196 -26.92 -14.44 3.74
N LEU A 197 -27.65 -14.81 4.80
CA LEU A 197 -28.72 -15.83 4.77
C LEU A 197 -30.03 -15.35 4.12
N HIS A 198 -30.16 -14.06 3.80
CA HIS A 198 -31.38 -13.53 3.17
C HIS A 198 -31.29 -13.41 1.64
N GLY A 199 -30.12 -13.69 1.05
CA GLY A 199 -29.85 -13.37 -0.34
C GLY A 199 -30.16 -14.47 -1.36
N ASN A 200 -29.71 -15.71 -1.17
CA ASN A 200 -29.80 -16.74 -2.22
C ASN A 200 -29.53 -18.20 -1.77
N ALA A 201 -29.56 -18.50 -0.48
CA ALA A 201 -29.41 -19.89 -0.01
C ALA A 201 -30.74 -20.36 0.62
N THR A 202 -31.47 -21.22 -0.09
CA THR A 202 -32.55 -21.98 0.54
C THR A 202 -31.95 -22.92 1.58
N MET A 203 -32.62 -23.03 2.74
CA MET A 203 -32.23 -23.86 3.90
C MET A 203 -31.84 -25.33 3.62
N GLN A 204 -32.01 -25.81 2.39
CA GLN A 204 -31.64 -27.16 1.94
C GLN A 204 -30.13 -27.38 1.86
N ASP A 205 -29.34 -26.38 1.41
CA ASP A 205 -27.88 -26.53 1.22
C ASP A 205 -27.12 -26.73 2.54
N TYR A 206 -27.64 -26.21 3.65
CA TYR A 206 -27.00 -26.37 4.96
C TYR A 206 -27.17 -27.76 5.56
N SER A 207 -28.20 -28.51 5.15
CA SER A 207 -28.41 -29.88 5.62
C SER A 207 -27.31 -30.82 5.11
N GLU A 208 -26.89 -30.67 3.84
CA GLU A 208 -25.86 -31.52 3.24
C GLU A 208 -24.45 -31.24 3.81
N ILE A 209 -24.13 -29.98 4.11
CA ILE A 209 -22.81 -29.60 4.66
C ILE A 209 -22.65 -30.09 6.11
N SER A 210 -23.72 -30.07 6.90
CA SER A 210 -23.67 -30.53 8.31
C SER A 210 -23.43 -32.04 8.45
N HIS A 211 -23.75 -32.82 7.41
CA HIS A 211 -23.51 -34.27 7.38
C HIS A 211 -22.08 -34.64 6.97
N LEU A 212 -21.38 -33.76 6.25
CA LEU A 212 -20.01 -34.00 5.79
C LEU A 212 -18.93 -33.65 6.82
N GLN A 213 -19.28 -32.97 7.92
CA GLN A 213 -18.35 -32.65 9.02
C GLN A 213 -18.38 -33.66 10.18
N LYS A 214 -19.09 -34.78 10.05
CA LYS A 214 -19.23 -35.82 11.10
C LYS A 214 -18.63 -37.19 10.77
N THR A 215 -17.67 -37.26 9.87
CA THR A 215 -16.84 -38.46 9.61
C THR A 215 -15.38 -38.09 9.54
#